data_AF-A0A2V4NRH1-F1
#
_entry.id   AF-A0A2V4NRH1-F1
#
_cell.length_a   1.000
_cell.length_b   1.000
_cell.length_c   1.000
_cell.angle_alpha   90.00
_cell.angle_beta   90.00
_cell.angle_gamma   90.00
#
_symmetry.space_group_name_H-M   'P 1'
#
loop_
_entity.id
_entity.type
_entity.pdbx_description
1 polymer ?
#
loop_
_entity_poly.entity_id
_entity_poly.type
_entity_poly.pdbx_seq_one_letter_code
_entity_poly.pdbx_strand_id
1 'polypeptide(L)'
;MAVSSRGLLRRMTGCNLGASGTAWRDAGSVVHSTPPPIGRRCALPLSLPMYLPCRSVTKSFTTSPTWGFGSGFGGSTRLATALLLSVAESLPGRHTVLYARTVFNRPLRKEECALSRTVLPPPVTPREHFATQLRQTREALGLTQSQLAARMGYSAVHVSAVETGRKPPTLPFAKSLDHAFDSGTKFVDLYGKIHGTSLLQGFPEYVTHEANAIALRIFQPRTIDGLLQTAEYATAWESGNVIRGEVTQEQADSRVDLLLDRQRILTGASRPTLSTIMDETCLRRPIGSPLVMVAQLRRLEELAEQPRTTIQIAPDSLGQANPLNHPLTLLTMPGRVVLGYTEGLSRGFLERDGETVARWADSYDQLRVEALSRAASLSMIRKVREDYEHAP
;
A
#
# COMPACT_ATOMS: atom_id res chain seq x y z
N MET A 1 9.24 15.59 -72.37
CA MET A 1 9.62 16.94 -72.82
C MET A 1 10.02 17.71 -71.57
N ALA A 2 11.30 17.93 -71.23
CA ALA A 2 12.41 18.58 -71.95
C ALA A 2 12.62 20.05 -71.50
N VAL A 3 13.68 20.28 -70.71
CA VAL A 3 14.71 21.37 -70.81
C VAL A 3 14.22 22.82 -70.57
N SER A 4 14.84 23.72 -69.78
CA SER A 4 16.27 24.12 -69.59
C SER A 4 16.44 24.85 -68.22
N SER A 5 17.47 24.62 -67.37
CA SER A 5 18.84 25.23 -67.32
C SER A 5 18.87 26.79 -67.27
N ARG A 6 19.59 27.54 -66.40
CA ARG A 6 20.77 27.38 -65.47
C ARG A 6 20.55 28.25 -64.19
N GLY A 7 21.40 28.37 -63.13
CA GLY A 7 22.69 27.79 -62.73
C GLY A 7 23.80 28.83 -62.40
N LEU A 8 24.31 28.90 -61.15
CA LEU A 8 25.72 29.28 -60.83
C LEU A 8 26.12 29.00 -59.35
N LEU A 9 27.41 28.76 -59.10
CA LEU A 9 28.01 28.51 -57.77
C LEU A 9 28.49 29.82 -57.11
N ARG A 10 28.62 29.81 -55.77
CA ARG A 10 29.83 30.33 -55.10
C ARG A 10 30.13 29.63 -53.77
N ARG A 11 31.39 29.23 -53.58
CA ARG A 11 31.95 28.75 -52.31
C ARG A 11 32.21 29.93 -51.38
N MET A 12 32.08 29.74 -50.07
CA MET A 12 32.95 30.39 -49.09
C MET A 12 33.35 29.39 -47.98
N THR A 13 34.65 29.15 -47.90
CA THR A 13 35.34 28.43 -46.83
C THR A 13 35.89 29.45 -45.83
N GLY A 14 35.89 29.15 -44.54
CA GLY A 14 36.57 29.99 -43.55
C GLY A 14 36.29 29.58 -42.11
N CYS A 15 37.10 28.69 -41.56
CA CYS A 15 37.21 28.51 -40.12
C CYS A 15 38.70 28.56 -39.75
N ASN A 16 39.10 29.55 -38.96
CA ASN A 16 40.48 29.76 -38.55
C ASN A 16 40.83 28.87 -37.37
N LEU A 17 41.93 28.11 -37.48
CA LEU A 17 42.65 27.56 -36.35
C LEU A 17 44.12 27.95 -36.48
N GLY A 18 44.64 28.63 -35.47
CA GLY A 18 46.05 29.00 -35.38
C GLY A 18 46.44 29.27 -33.94
N ALA A 19 47.23 28.36 -33.36
CA ALA A 19 48.26 28.65 -32.37
C ALA A 19 49.16 27.43 -32.17
N SER A 20 50.46 27.70 -32.18
CA SER A 20 51.59 26.92 -31.62
C SER A 20 51.26 25.98 -30.44
N GLY A 21 51.92 24.84 -30.24
CA GLY A 21 53.21 24.41 -30.80
C GLY A 21 54.33 24.43 -29.75
N THR A 22 54.60 23.28 -29.13
CA THR A 22 55.80 23.02 -28.30
C THR A 22 56.27 21.58 -28.53
N ALA A 23 57.58 21.37 -28.50
CA ALA A 23 58.24 20.23 -29.13
C ALA A 23 58.47 19.03 -28.20
N TRP A 24 58.72 17.88 -28.85
CA TRP A 24 59.07 16.59 -28.27
C TRP A 24 60.51 16.54 -27.72
N ARG A 25 60.73 15.67 -26.73
CA ARG A 25 61.92 14.79 -26.65
C ARG A 25 61.55 13.43 -26.07
N ASP A 26 62.19 12.39 -26.61
CA ASP A 26 61.85 10.99 -26.40
C ASP A 26 62.50 10.34 -25.18
N ALA A 27 61.78 9.39 -24.56
CA ALA A 27 62.23 8.05 -24.17
C ALA A 27 61.02 7.28 -23.59
N GLY A 28 60.75 6.01 -23.87
CA GLY A 28 61.53 5.06 -24.67
C GLY A 28 61.59 3.68 -24.03
N SER A 29 60.45 3.00 -23.82
CA SER A 29 60.44 1.57 -23.45
C SER A 29 59.14 0.88 -23.86
N VAL A 30 59.22 0.02 -24.88
CA VAL A 30 58.13 -0.86 -25.31
C VAL A 30 58.08 -2.10 -24.41
N VAL A 31 56.90 -2.41 -23.85
CA VAL A 31 56.60 -3.75 -23.32
C VAL A 31 55.23 -4.17 -23.83
N HIS A 32 55.20 -5.22 -24.65
CA HIS A 32 53.96 -5.96 -24.91
C HIS A 32 53.64 -6.82 -23.70
N SER A 33 52.47 -6.59 -23.08
CA SER A 33 51.88 -7.52 -22.12
C SER A 33 50.44 -7.84 -22.53
N THR A 34 50.26 -9.02 -23.11
CA THR A 34 48.97 -9.68 -23.34
C THR A 34 48.15 -9.79 -22.04
N PRO A 35 46.81 -9.76 -22.11
CA PRO A 35 45.98 -9.97 -20.93
C PRO A 35 46.11 -11.43 -20.43
N PRO A 36 46.15 -11.66 -19.09
CA PRO A 36 46.24 -13.00 -18.54
C PRO A 36 44.95 -13.82 -18.72
N PRO A 37 45.02 -15.16 -18.71
CA PRO A 37 43.95 -16.03 -19.15
C PRO A 37 42.83 -16.24 -18.12
N ILE A 38 41.66 -16.64 -18.63
CA ILE A 38 40.50 -17.09 -17.86
C ILE A 38 40.88 -18.34 -17.05
N GLY A 39 41.11 -18.18 -15.75
CA GLY A 39 41.31 -19.29 -14.82
C GLY A 39 40.02 -20.10 -14.63
N ARG A 40 40.00 -21.35 -15.10
CA ARG A 40 38.93 -22.33 -14.78
C ARG A 40 39.41 -23.34 -13.75
N ARG A 41 38.45 -23.79 -12.91
CA ARG A 41 38.44 -25.00 -12.05
C ARG A 41 39.12 -24.90 -10.67
N CYS A 42 38.32 -24.57 -9.67
CA CYS A 42 38.03 -25.57 -8.63
C CYS A 42 36.62 -26.11 -8.88
N ALA A 43 36.40 -27.40 -8.63
CA ALA A 43 35.17 -28.08 -9.00
C ALA A 43 34.45 -28.64 -7.76
N LEU A 44 33.12 -28.44 -7.78
CA LEU A 44 32.03 -29.25 -7.21
C LEU A 44 31.64 -29.03 -5.73
N PRO A 45 30.38 -29.35 -5.36
CA PRO A 45 29.19 -29.63 -6.19
C PRO A 45 27.98 -28.70 -5.90
N LEU A 46 26.96 -28.78 -6.76
CA LEU A 46 25.60 -28.31 -6.45
C LEU A 46 25.01 -29.12 -5.29
N SER A 47 24.37 -28.45 -4.33
CA SER A 47 23.43 -29.09 -3.40
C SER A 47 22.17 -28.22 -3.24
N LEU A 48 21.03 -28.80 -3.61
CA LEU A 48 19.70 -28.24 -3.35
C LEU A 48 19.38 -28.32 -1.85
N PRO A 49 18.63 -27.36 -1.28
CA PRO A 49 18.05 -27.52 0.05
C PRO A 49 16.85 -28.48 0.00
N MET A 50 17.12 -29.79 0.14
CA MET A 50 16.09 -30.74 0.56
C MET A 50 15.82 -30.57 2.06
N TYR A 51 14.65 -30.03 2.41
CA TYR A 51 14.11 -30.13 3.77
C TYR A 51 13.57 -31.55 4.00
N LEU A 52 14.29 -32.34 4.80
CA LEU A 52 13.80 -33.61 5.37
C LEU A 52 13.53 -33.41 6.87
N PRO A 53 12.38 -33.87 7.41
CA PRO A 53 12.03 -33.68 8.81
C PRO A 53 12.87 -34.57 9.74
N CYS A 54 13.31 -33.99 10.85
CA CYS A 54 14.12 -34.69 11.85
C CYS A 54 13.30 -35.74 12.61
N ARG A 55 13.89 -36.93 12.84
CA ARG A 55 13.25 -38.02 13.58
C ARG A 55 13.28 -37.79 15.09
N SER A 56 12.21 -38.26 15.74
CA SER A 56 12.06 -38.47 17.17
C SER A 56 13.29 -39.08 17.86
N VAL A 57 13.71 -38.47 18.98
CA VAL A 57 14.48 -39.14 20.03
C VAL A 57 13.61 -39.24 21.27
N THR A 58 13.09 -40.45 21.53
CA THR A 58 12.44 -40.80 22.78
C THR A 58 13.49 -41.01 23.88
N LYS A 59 13.34 -40.32 25.02
CA LYS A 59 14.01 -40.70 26.26
C LYS A 59 12.97 -41.29 27.22
N SER A 60 13.17 -42.56 27.53
CA SER A 60 12.46 -43.30 28.56
C SER A 60 12.94 -42.88 29.95
N PHE A 61 12.01 -42.74 30.89
CA PHE A 61 12.28 -42.85 32.31
C PHE A 61 11.20 -43.73 32.95
N THR A 62 11.63 -44.85 33.50
CA THR A 62 10.82 -45.75 34.32
C THR A 62 11.30 -45.68 35.76
N THR A 63 10.41 -45.39 36.70
CA THR A 63 10.46 -45.91 38.06
C THR A 63 9.09 -45.81 38.72
N SER A 64 8.79 -46.78 39.59
CA SER A 64 7.48 -47.03 40.20
C SER A 64 7.40 -46.49 41.66
N PRO A 65 6.25 -46.54 42.34
CA PRO A 65 5.86 -45.53 43.34
C PRO A 65 6.19 -45.87 44.80
N THR A 66 6.08 -44.86 45.67
CA THR A 66 5.93 -45.01 47.12
C THR A 66 4.70 -44.25 47.65
N TRP A 67 4.23 -44.64 48.82
CA TRP A 67 2.87 -44.41 49.34
C TRP A 67 2.68 -43.10 50.10
N GLY A 68 1.42 -42.65 50.20
CA GLY A 68 0.97 -41.58 51.10
C GLY A 68 -0.55 -41.56 51.27
N PHE A 69 -1.07 -42.27 52.28
CA PHE A 69 -2.50 -42.26 52.65
C PHE A 69 -2.85 -41.02 53.48
N GLY A 70 -4.03 -40.44 53.27
CA GLY A 70 -4.62 -39.39 54.10
C GLY A 70 -6.15 -39.46 54.06
N SER A 71 -6.77 -39.74 55.20
CA SER A 71 -8.20 -40.10 55.32
C SER A 71 -9.13 -38.89 55.58
N GLY A 72 -10.36 -38.98 55.08
CA GLY A 72 -11.46 -38.04 55.35
C GLY A 72 -12.83 -38.70 55.08
N PHE A 73 -13.81 -38.50 55.96
CA PHE A 73 -14.97 -39.39 56.16
C PHE A 73 -16.31 -38.87 55.58
N GLY A 74 -17.18 -39.80 55.16
CA GLY A 74 -18.65 -39.65 55.09
C GLY A 74 -19.25 -39.05 53.80
N GLY A 75 -20.35 -39.56 53.24
CA GLY A 75 -21.10 -40.79 53.54
C GLY A 75 -22.49 -40.84 52.83
N SER A 76 -22.93 -42.04 52.40
CA SER A 76 -24.28 -42.36 51.86
C SER A 76 -24.66 -41.70 50.50
N THR A 77 -25.36 -42.34 49.54
CA THR A 77 -26.11 -43.61 49.53
C THR A 77 -26.04 -44.29 48.14
N ARG A 78 -26.36 -45.58 48.08
CA ARG A 78 -26.26 -46.48 46.92
C ARG A 78 -27.17 -46.12 45.74
N LEU A 79 -26.71 -46.36 44.51
CA LEU A 79 -27.24 -47.44 43.66
C LEU A 79 -26.26 -47.77 42.53
N ALA A 80 -26.06 -49.07 42.27
CA ALA A 80 -25.16 -49.56 41.23
C ALA A 80 -25.91 -49.81 39.91
N THR A 81 -25.20 -49.83 38.78
CA THR A 81 -25.17 -50.98 37.85
C THR A 81 -23.95 -50.88 36.92
N ALA A 82 -23.37 -52.05 36.64
CA ALA A 82 -22.26 -52.36 35.75
C ALA A 82 -22.21 -51.55 34.42
N LEU A 83 -21.06 -51.02 33.97
CA LEU A 83 -19.85 -51.70 33.47
C LEU A 83 -20.02 -52.24 32.04
N LEU A 84 -19.29 -51.64 31.09
CA LEU A 84 -18.38 -52.38 30.20
C LEU A 84 -17.40 -51.41 29.52
N LEU A 85 -16.12 -51.58 29.83
CA LEU A 85 -15.02 -51.07 29.01
C LEU A 85 -15.01 -51.81 27.67
N SER A 86 -14.73 -51.08 26.59
CA SER A 86 -14.16 -51.67 25.37
C SER A 86 -12.86 -50.95 25.07
N VAL A 87 -11.78 -51.71 25.00
CA VAL A 87 -10.43 -51.24 24.71
C VAL A 87 -10.33 -50.94 23.21
N ALA A 88 -9.99 -49.71 22.86
CA ALA A 88 -9.76 -49.32 21.47
C ALA A 88 -8.32 -49.64 21.05
N GLU A 89 -8.03 -50.91 20.76
CA GLU A 89 -6.81 -51.30 20.06
C GLU A 89 -7.02 -51.28 18.54
N SER A 90 -6.36 -50.31 17.90
CA SER A 90 -5.85 -50.27 16.53
C SER A 90 -6.32 -51.33 15.51
N LEU A 91 -6.97 -50.88 14.43
CA LEU A 91 -6.48 -51.09 13.05
C LEU A 91 -7.07 -50.00 12.11
N PRO A 92 -6.39 -49.58 11.02
CA PRO A 92 -6.79 -48.42 10.23
C PRO A 92 -7.62 -48.77 9.00
N GLY A 93 -8.77 -48.11 8.82
CA GLY A 93 -9.46 -48.08 7.52
C GLY A 93 -10.97 -47.87 7.58
N ARG A 94 -11.44 -46.72 7.08
CA ARG A 94 -12.84 -46.42 6.70
C ARG A 94 -13.92 -46.74 7.74
N HIS A 95 -14.24 -45.76 8.59
CA HIS A 95 -15.51 -45.75 9.32
C HIS A 95 -16.55 -44.83 8.69
N THR A 96 -17.59 -45.47 8.17
CA THR A 96 -18.86 -44.89 7.73
C THR A 96 -19.56 -44.16 8.89
N VAL A 97 -20.04 -42.94 8.66
CA VAL A 97 -20.85 -42.21 9.64
C VAL A 97 -22.28 -42.76 9.64
N LEU A 98 -22.67 -43.44 10.72
CA LEU A 98 -24.04 -43.89 10.94
C LEU A 98 -24.87 -42.77 11.60
N TYR A 99 -25.84 -42.23 10.87
CA TYR A 99 -26.84 -41.31 11.43
C TYR A 99 -27.93 -42.08 12.17
N ALA A 100 -27.90 -42.07 13.51
CA ALA A 100 -29.01 -42.54 14.33
C ALA A 100 -30.13 -41.48 14.35
N ARG A 101 -31.24 -41.77 13.65
CA ARG A 101 -32.40 -40.87 13.49
C ARG A 101 -33.52 -41.28 14.44
N THR A 102 -33.57 -40.69 15.64
CA THR A 102 -34.74 -40.80 16.54
C THR A 102 -35.59 -39.53 16.46
N VAL A 103 -36.80 -39.68 15.91
CA VAL A 103 -37.77 -38.59 15.73
C VAL A 103 -38.66 -38.47 16.97
N PHE A 104 -38.53 -37.38 17.70
CA PHE A 104 -39.58 -36.90 18.60
C PHE A 104 -40.12 -35.57 18.07
N ASN A 105 -41.25 -35.63 17.38
CA ASN A 105 -41.85 -34.48 16.72
C ASN A 105 -42.80 -33.75 17.69
N ARG A 106 -42.35 -32.62 18.27
CA ARG A 106 -43.20 -31.71 19.03
C ARG A 106 -43.03 -30.30 18.46
N PRO A 107 -44.08 -29.65 17.92
CA PRO A 107 -43.93 -28.35 17.28
C PRO A 107 -43.67 -27.27 18.33
N LEU A 108 -42.47 -26.67 18.30
CA LEU A 108 -42.14 -25.50 19.10
C LEU A 108 -42.81 -24.25 18.51
N ARG A 109 -43.23 -23.33 19.38
CA ARG A 109 -43.90 -22.07 18.98
C ARG A 109 -42.92 -21.13 18.28
N LYS A 110 -43.47 -20.26 17.42
CA LYS A 110 -42.76 -19.58 16.32
C LYS A 110 -41.96 -18.32 16.73
N GLU A 111 -41.62 -18.13 18.00
CA GLU A 111 -41.13 -16.83 18.52
C GLU A 111 -39.71 -16.82 19.10
N GLU A 112 -39.03 -17.96 19.24
CA GLU A 112 -37.59 -18.00 19.53
C GLU A 112 -36.77 -18.18 18.25
N CYS A 113 -36.54 -17.08 17.53
CA CYS A 113 -35.64 -17.06 16.38
C CYS A 113 -34.17 -17.10 16.86
N ALA A 114 -33.65 -18.29 17.14
CA ALA A 114 -32.28 -18.52 17.55
C ALA A 114 -31.28 -18.06 16.47
N LEU A 115 -30.68 -16.88 16.67
CA LEU A 115 -29.63 -16.35 15.81
C LEU A 115 -28.37 -17.22 15.90
N SER A 116 -27.74 -17.44 14.74
CA SER A 116 -26.94 -18.64 14.51
C SER A 116 -25.58 -18.65 15.22
N ARG A 117 -25.37 -19.63 16.12
CA ARG A 117 -24.06 -19.98 16.70
C ARG A 117 -23.17 -20.80 15.73
N THR A 118 -23.04 -20.37 14.48
CA THR A 118 -22.12 -21.04 13.53
C THR A 118 -20.67 -20.71 13.88
N VAL A 119 -19.93 -21.67 14.45
CA VAL A 119 -18.48 -21.54 14.59
C VAL A 119 -17.88 -21.38 13.18
N LEU A 120 -17.19 -20.26 12.95
CA LEU A 120 -16.50 -20.02 11.69
C LEU A 120 -15.14 -20.75 11.71
N PRO A 121 -14.70 -21.33 10.59
CA PRO A 121 -13.30 -21.78 10.46
C PRO A 121 -12.34 -20.60 10.60
N PRO A 122 -11.03 -20.84 10.86
CA PRO A 122 -10.03 -19.78 10.86
C PRO A 122 -10.07 -19.01 9.52
N PRO A 123 -10.05 -17.67 9.53
CA PRO A 123 -10.30 -16.88 8.33
C PRO A 123 -9.17 -17.04 7.30
N VAL A 124 -9.53 -17.45 6.08
CA VAL A 124 -8.59 -17.67 4.97
C VAL A 124 -8.65 -16.49 3.99
N THR A 125 -9.80 -15.83 3.88
CA THR A 125 -10.04 -14.67 3.00
C THR A 125 -10.21 -13.36 3.79
N PRO A 126 -9.96 -12.18 3.17
CA PRO A 126 -10.23 -10.88 3.81
C PRO A 126 -11.68 -10.71 4.28
N ARG A 127 -12.63 -11.34 3.57
CA ARG A 127 -14.07 -11.32 3.89
C ARG A 127 -14.38 -12.14 5.14
N GLU A 128 -13.78 -13.31 5.28
CA GLU A 128 -13.86 -14.09 6.52
C GLU A 128 -13.17 -13.36 7.67
N HIS A 129 -12.02 -12.72 7.43
CA HIS A 129 -11.32 -11.95 8.46
C HIS A 129 -12.18 -10.78 8.98
N PHE A 130 -12.85 -10.02 8.10
CA PHE A 130 -13.85 -9.02 8.51
C PHE A 130 -14.98 -9.64 9.33
N ALA A 131 -15.57 -10.75 8.87
CA ALA A 131 -16.68 -11.42 9.56
C ALA A 131 -16.27 -11.92 10.96
N THR A 132 -15.06 -12.47 11.09
CA THR A 132 -14.44 -12.86 12.36
C THR A 132 -14.21 -11.66 13.26
N GLN A 133 -13.61 -10.57 12.75
CA GLN A 133 -13.36 -9.35 13.52
C GLN A 133 -14.65 -8.67 13.99
N LEU A 134 -15.69 -8.65 13.13
CA LEU A 134 -17.03 -8.16 13.46
C LEU A 134 -17.60 -8.94 14.64
N ARG A 135 -17.62 -10.27 14.54
CA ARG A 135 -18.15 -11.13 15.60
C ARG A 135 -17.37 -10.97 16.90
N GLN A 136 -16.03 -11.05 16.85
CA GLN A 136 -15.17 -10.92 18.04
C GLN A 136 -15.36 -9.57 18.73
N THR A 137 -15.44 -8.47 17.97
CA THR A 137 -15.65 -7.12 18.54
C THR A 137 -17.05 -7.00 19.17
N ARG A 138 -18.09 -7.53 18.50
CA ARG A 138 -19.46 -7.58 19.04
C ARG A 138 -19.53 -8.39 20.34
N GLU A 139 -18.89 -9.55 20.39
CA GLU A 139 -18.95 -10.47 21.53
C GLU A 139 -18.12 -9.98 22.72
N ALA A 140 -16.97 -9.33 22.48
CA ALA A 140 -16.19 -8.64 23.51
C ALA A 140 -16.98 -7.51 24.19
N LEU A 141 -17.86 -6.83 23.46
CA LEU A 141 -18.77 -5.80 23.98
C LEU A 141 -20.08 -6.37 24.55
N GLY A 142 -20.25 -7.69 24.61
CA GLY A 142 -21.45 -8.35 25.15
C GLY A 142 -22.73 -8.13 24.33
N LEU A 143 -22.63 -7.64 23.08
CA LEU A 143 -23.79 -7.27 22.27
C LEU A 143 -24.38 -8.47 21.51
N THR A 144 -25.70 -8.56 21.48
CA THR A 144 -26.41 -9.43 20.51
C THR A 144 -26.42 -8.79 19.12
N GLN A 145 -26.59 -9.59 18.07
CA GLN A 145 -26.73 -9.09 16.70
C GLN A 145 -27.90 -8.10 16.56
N SER A 146 -29.00 -8.31 17.29
CA SER A 146 -30.15 -7.39 17.32
C SER A 146 -29.85 -6.05 17.99
N GLN A 147 -29.11 -6.05 19.10
CA GLN A 147 -28.70 -4.80 19.78
C GLN A 147 -27.70 -4.00 18.93
N LEU A 148 -26.74 -4.68 18.28
CA LEU A 148 -25.80 -4.03 17.36
C LEU A 148 -26.54 -3.43 16.16
N ALA A 149 -27.45 -4.20 15.55
CA ALA A 149 -28.27 -3.74 14.43
C ALA A 149 -29.10 -2.50 14.79
N ALA A 150 -29.73 -2.48 15.97
CA ALA A 150 -30.49 -1.34 16.47
C ALA A 150 -29.63 -0.08 16.67
N ARG A 151 -28.40 -0.21 17.20
CA ARG A 151 -27.45 0.93 17.35
C ARG A 151 -27.03 1.53 16.00
N MET A 152 -26.97 0.70 14.95
CA MET A 152 -26.49 1.08 13.63
C MET A 152 -27.59 1.52 12.65
N GLY A 153 -28.87 1.29 12.99
CA GLY A 153 -29.99 1.50 12.05
C GLY A 153 -30.14 0.40 10.99
N TYR A 154 -29.60 -0.80 11.24
CA TYR A 154 -29.70 -1.97 10.35
C TYR A 154 -30.64 -3.04 10.93
N SER A 155 -30.93 -4.09 10.15
CA SER A 155 -31.66 -5.27 10.65
C SER A 155 -30.71 -6.34 11.20
N ALA A 156 -31.14 -7.09 12.22
CA ALA A 156 -30.37 -8.21 12.77
C ALA A 156 -29.99 -9.25 11.71
N VAL A 157 -30.88 -9.45 10.71
CA VAL A 157 -30.66 -10.32 9.55
C VAL A 157 -29.50 -9.80 8.68
N HIS A 158 -29.34 -8.49 8.52
CA HIS A 158 -28.20 -7.92 7.78
C HIS A 158 -26.89 -8.19 8.51
N VAL A 159 -26.82 -7.90 9.82
CA VAL A 159 -25.64 -8.16 10.66
C VAL A 159 -25.27 -9.65 10.62
N SER A 160 -26.24 -10.54 10.80
CA SER A 160 -26.05 -11.99 10.71
C SER A 160 -25.56 -12.45 9.33
N ALA A 161 -26.07 -11.85 8.24
CA ALA A 161 -25.66 -12.18 6.88
C ALA A 161 -24.21 -11.76 6.58
N VAL A 162 -23.71 -10.68 7.18
CA VAL A 162 -22.31 -10.26 7.05
C VAL A 162 -21.41 -11.12 7.96
N GLU A 163 -21.80 -11.35 9.22
CA GLU A 163 -21.07 -12.25 10.16
C GLU A 163 -20.97 -13.70 9.68
N THR A 164 -21.91 -14.18 8.87
CA THR A 164 -21.85 -15.54 8.28
C THR A 164 -21.21 -15.56 6.89
N GLY A 165 -20.68 -14.43 6.43
CA GLY A 165 -20.08 -14.31 5.10
C GLY A 165 -21.07 -14.44 3.94
N ARG A 166 -22.39 -14.54 4.17
CA ARG A 166 -23.41 -14.67 3.11
C ARG A 166 -23.57 -13.41 2.28
N LYS A 167 -23.49 -12.23 2.90
CA LYS A 167 -23.42 -10.93 2.21
C LYS A 167 -22.04 -10.29 2.43
N PRO A 168 -21.48 -9.59 1.42
CA PRO A 168 -20.35 -8.72 1.66
C PRO A 168 -20.80 -7.51 2.51
N PRO A 169 -19.92 -6.94 3.35
CA PRO A 169 -20.18 -5.65 3.99
C PRO A 169 -20.22 -4.53 2.93
N THR A 170 -20.87 -3.41 3.24
CA THR A 170 -20.83 -2.19 2.41
C THR A 170 -20.06 -1.08 3.14
N LEU A 171 -19.56 -0.06 2.43
CA LEU A 171 -18.82 1.05 3.06
C LEU A 171 -19.67 1.79 4.13
N PRO A 172 -20.97 2.10 3.92
CA PRO A 172 -21.81 2.66 4.98
C PRO A 172 -21.96 1.75 6.19
N PHE A 173 -22.06 0.43 5.97
CA PHE A 173 -22.14 -0.55 7.06
C PHE A 173 -20.82 -0.60 7.86
N ALA A 174 -19.67 -0.56 7.18
CA ALA A 174 -18.36 -0.50 7.80
C ALA A 174 -18.15 0.78 8.63
N LYS A 175 -18.50 1.95 8.10
CA LYS A 175 -18.48 3.23 8.84
C LYS A 175 -19.41 3.21 10.06
N SER A 176 -20.59 2.61 9.92
CA SER A 176 -21.56 2.48 11.02
C SER A 176 -21.06 1.53 12.12
N LEU A 177 -20.33 0.47 11.77
CA LEU A 177 -19.64 -0.39 12.73
C LEU A 177 -18.54 0.35 13.49
N ASP A 178 -17.68 1.10 12.79
CA ASP A 178 -16.61 1.86 13.44
C ASP A 178 -17.15 2.88 14.45
N HIS A 179 -18.26 3.57 14.12
CA HIS A 179 -18.96 4.45 15.06
C HIS A 179 -19.65 3.68 16.20
N ALA A 180 -20.26 2.52 15.93
CA ALA A 180 -20.99 1.75 16.95
C ALA A 180 -20.07 1.02 17.96
N PHE A 181 -18.80 0.83 17.60
CA PHE A 181 -17.78 0.18 18.43
C PHE A 181 -16.68 1.13 18.94
N ASP A 182 -16.68 2.39 18.53
CA ASP A 182 -15.60 3.36 18.79
C ASP A 182 -14.23 2.85 18.31
N SER A 183 -14.20 2.18 17.15
CA SER A 183 -13.01 1.48 16.62
C SER A 183 -12.19 2.26 15.58
N GLY A 184 -12.39 3.59 15.49
CA GLY A 184 -11.67 4.47 14.57
C GLY A 184 -12.00 4.18 13.10
N THR A 185 -11.07 3.55 12.38
CA THR A 185 -11.22 3.15 10.97
C THR A 185 -11.15 1.64 10.76
N LYS A 186 -11.11 0.83 11.83
CA LYS A 186 -10.84 -0.62 11.76
C LYS A 186 -11.72 -1.35 10.74
N PHE A 187 -13.03 -1.11 10.74
CA PHE A 187 -13.95 -1.79 9.85
C PHE A 187 -13.95 -1.20 8.44
N VAL A 188 -13.70 0.10 8.28
CA VAL A 188 -13.43 0.72 6.98
C VAL A 188 -12.17 0.15 6.33
N ASP A 189 -11.09 -0.05 7.09
CA ASP A 189 -9.84 -0.65 6.62
C ASP A 189 -10.03 -2.14 6.24
N LEU A 190 -10.78 -2.89 7.05
CA LEU A 190 -11.16 -4.28 6.74
C LEU A 190 -12.09 -4.36 5.51
N TYR A 191 -13.00 -3.40 5.34
CA TYR A 191 -13.85 -3.29 4.16
C TYR A 191 -13.02 -3.02 2.90
N GLY A 192 -12.00 -2.15 2.99
CA GLY A 192 -11.08 -1.87 1.90
C GLY A 192 -10.24 -3.08 1.49
N LYS A 193 -9.83 -3.91 2.45
CA LYS A 193 -9.19 -5.21 2.19
C LYS A 193 -10.10 -6.24 1.50
N ILE A 194 -11.43 -6.07 1.55
CA ILE A 194 -12.39 -6.93 0.82
C ILE A 194 -12.67 -6.39 -0.58
N HIS A 195 -13.01 -5.10 -0.67
CA HIS A 195 -13.46 -4.46 -1.91
C HIS A 195 -12.31 -3.88 -2.71
N GLY A 196 -11.08 -4.06 -2.21
CA GLY A 196 -9.88 -3.80 -2.96
C GLY A 196 -9.56 -2.31 -3.15
N THR A 197 -10.09 -1.43 -2.30
CA THR A 197 -9.38 -0.20 -1.97
C THR A 197 -8.14 -0.57 -1.16
N SER A 198 -7.16 -1.16 -1.85
CA SER A 198 -5.84 -1.55 -1.37
C SER A 198 -4.97 -0.30 -1.17
N LEU A 199 -5.52 0.67 -0.45
CA LEU A 199 -4.80 1.87 -0.03
C LEU A 199 -3.78 1.45 1.02
N LEU A 200 -2.64 2.13 1.07
CA LEU A 200 -1.63 1.87 2.09
C LEU A 200 -2.28 2.00 3.48
N GLN A 201 -1.91 1.13 4.42
CA GLN A 201 -2.42 1.26 5.79
C GLN A 201 -2.10 2.67 6.33
N GLY A 202 -3.06 3.35 6.96
CA GLY A 202 -2.89 4.73 7.45
C GLY A 202 -3.11 5.83 6.39
N PHE A 203 -3.22 5.50 5.10
CA PHE A 203 -3.61 6.47 4.06
C PHE A 203 -5.03 7.05 4.25
N PRO A 204 -6.07 6.27 4.61
CA PRO A 204 -7.40 6.84 4.86
C PRO A 204 -7.42 7.89 5.99
N GLU A 205 -6.61 7.68 7.02
CA GLU A 205 -6.42 8.61 8.13
C GLU A 205 -5.75 9.91 7.66
N TYR A 206 -4.69 9.80 6.86
CA TYR A 206 -4.05 10.95 6.20
C TYR A 206 -5.05 11.76 5.34
N VAL A 207 -5.85 11.10 4.50
CA VAL A 207 -6.84 11.77 3.63
C VAL A 207 -7.87 12.57 4.45
N THR A 208 -8.23 12.11 5.65
CA THR A 208 -9.09 12.89 6.57
C THR A 208 -8.43 14.19 7.03
N HIS A 209 -7.12 14.21 7.27
CA HIS A 209 -6.39 15.45 7.62
C HIS A 209 -6.10 16.32 6.39
N GLU A 210 -5.76 15.72 5.24
CA GLU A 210 -5.56 16.38 3.95
C GLU A 210 -6.77 17.26 3.58
N ALA A 211 -7.98 16.72 3.70
CA ALA A 211 -9.23 17.42 3.41
C ALA A 211 -9.51 18.63 4.32
N ASN A 212 -8.84 18.73 5.48
CA ASN A 212 -9.05 19.78 6.48
C ASN A 212 -7.83 20.70 6.64
N ALA A 213 -6.73 20.46 5.93
CA ALA A 213 -5.52 21.26 6.02
C ALA A 213 -5.72 22.67 5.42
N ILE A 214 -5.10 23.69 6.03
CA ILE A 214 -5.06 25.07 5.52
C ILE A 214 -3.83 25.33 4.63
N ALA A 215 -2.80 24.50 4.75
CA ALA A 215 -1.66 24.46 3.83
C ALA A 215 -1.07 23.05 3.75
N LEU A 216 -0.61 22.70 2.55
CA LEU A 216 0.06 21.44 2.22
C LEU A 216 1.45 21.77 1.66
N ARG A 217 2.50 21.21 2.27
CA ARG A 217 3.86 21.21 1.74
C ARG A 217 4.21 19.78 1.34
N ILE A 218 4.37 19.51 0.05
CA ILE A 218 4.54 18.17 -0.51
C ILE A 218 5.92 18.07 -1.17
N PHE A 219 6.63 16.98 -0.91
CA PHE A 219 7.79 16.54 -1.68
C PHE A 219 7.52 15.16 -2.29
N GLN A 220 7.81 15.02 -3.59
CA GLN A 220 7.69 13.75 -4.30
C GLN A 220 9.01 13.39 -5.02
N PRO A 221 9.61 12.21 -4.74
CA PRO A 221 10.93 11.83 -5.25
C PRO A 221 10.93 11.00 -6.56
N ARG A 222 9.77 10.75 -7.20
CA ARG A 222 9.69 9.83 -8.36
C ARG A 222 8.43 9.94 -9.22
N THR A 223 7.31 10.32 -8.63
CA THR A 223 5.98 10.39 -9.26
C THR A 223 5.34 11.73 -9.01
N ILE A 224 4.52 12.22 -9.93
CA ILE A 224 3.74 13.43 -9.70
C ILE A 224 2.72 13.16 -8.58
N ASP A 225 2.54 14.10 -7.66
CA ASP A 225 1.61 13.93 -6.53
C ASP A 225 0.17 13.71 -6.99
N GLY A 226 -0.59 12.85 -6.30
CA GLY A 226 -1.96 12.53 -6.67
C GLY A 226 -2.91 13.74 -6.75
N LEU A 227 -2.64 14.83 -6.02
CA LEU A 227 -3.41 16.08 -6.12
C LEU A 227 -3.15 16.87 -7.41
N LEU A 228 -2.10 16.53 -8.15
CA LEU A 228 -1.61 17.20 -9.37
C LEU A 228 -1.79 16.36 -10.64
N GLN A 229 -2.14 15.07 -10.50
CA GLN A 229 -2.26 14.14 -11.61
C GLN A 229 -3.48 14.43 -12.50
N THR A 230 -3.42 14.06 -13.79
CA THR A 230 -4.62 13.90 -14.63
C THR A 230 -5.20 12.49 -14.47
N ALA A 231 -6.44 12.28 -14.88
CA ALA A 231 -7.07 10.96 -14.85
C ALA A 231 -6.30 9.94 -15.70
N GLU A 232 -5.77 10.36 -16.85
CA GLU A 232 -4.98 9.52 -17.76
C GLU A 232 -3.65 9.10 -17.15
N TYR A 233 -2.94 10.01 -16.46
CA TYR A 233 -1.69 9.70 -15.76
C TYR A 233 -1.94 8.73 -14.59
N ALA A 234 -2.97 9.01 -13.77
CA ALA A 234 -3.36 8.14 -12.67
C ALA A 234 -3.73 6.73 -13.14
N THR A 235 -4.50 6.64 -14.23
CA THR A 235 -4.89 5.38 -14.87
C THR A 235 -3.68 4.63 -15.44
N ALA A 236 -2.77 5.34 -16.12
CA ALA A 236 -1.54 4.76 -16.64
C ALA A 236 -0.62 4.24 -15.52
N TRP A 237 -0.52 4.97 -14.40
CA TRP A 237 0.22 4.53 -13.21
C TRP A 237 -0.38 3.26 -12.60
N GLU A 238 -1.69 3.26 -12.32
CA GLU A 238 -2.38 2.10 -11.73
C GLU A 238 -2.42 0.89 -12.66
N SER A 239 -2.44 1.07 -13.99
CA SER A 239 -2.32 -0.03 -14.95
C SER A 239 -1.04 -0.86 -14.75
N GLY A 240 0.05 -0.22 -14.30
CA GLY A 240 1.28 -0.91 -13.94
C GLY A 240 1.11 -1.87 -12.76
N ASN A 241 0.27 -1.53 -11.79
CA ASN A 241 -0.04 -2.36 -10.62
C ASN A 241 -0.91 -3.56 -11.02
N VAL A 242 -1.86 -3.35 -11.95
CA VAL A 242 -2.68 -4.42 -12.56
C VAL A 242 -1.81 -5.40 -13.34
N ILE A 243 -0.89 -4.91 -14.19
CA ILE A 243 0.02 -5.73 -14.99
C ILE A 243 0.92 -6.62 -14.10
N ARG A 244 1.34 -6.12 -12.93
CA ARG A 244 2.13 -6.89 -11.95
C ARG A 244 1.29 -7.84 -11.08
N GLY A 245 -0.04 -7.82 -11.21
CA GLY A 245 -0.95 -8.62 -10.40
C GLY A 245 -1.03 -8.17 -8.94
N GLU A 246 -0.62 -6.93 -8.63
CA GLU A 246 -0.68 -6.37 -7.27
C GLU A 246 -2.10 -5.93 -6.88
N VAL A 247 -2.92 -5.59 -7.88
CA VAL A 247 -4.33 -5.20 -7.76
C VAL A 247 -5.14 -5.69 -8.97
N THR A 248 -6.47 -5.76 -8.85
CA THR A 248 -7.36 -6.00 -10.01
C THR A 248 -7.70 -4.70 -10.74
N GLN A 249 -8.32 -4.78 -11.91
CA GLN A 249 -8.70 -3.58 -12.68
C GLN A 249 -9.70 -2.70 -11.91
N GLU A 250 -10.70 -3.31 -11.26
CA GLU A 250 -11.72 -2.60 -10.49
C GLU A 250 -11.11 -1.85 -9.28
N GLN A 251 -9.98 -2.34 -8.77
CA GLN A 251 -9.22 -1.74 -7.67
C GLN A 251 -8.39 -0.55 -8.15
N ALA A 252 -7.76 -0.67 -9.33
CA ALA A 252 -7.10 0.43 -10.01
C ALA A 252 -8.10 1.57 -10.31
N ASP A 253 -9.24 1.24 -10.92
CA ASP A 253 -10.31 2.20 -11.24
C ASP A 253 -10.81 2.90 -9.95
N SER A 254 -11.07 2.15 -8.89
CA SER A 254 -11.48 2.69 -7.58
C SER A 254 -10.44 3.61 -6.93
N ARG A 255 -9.14 3.40 -7.18
CA ARG A 255 -8.05 4.27 -6.71
C ARG A 255 -8.01 5.57 -7.53
N VAL A 256 -8.21 5.50 -8.84
CA VAL A 256 -8.31 6.68 -9.72
C VAL A 256 -9.51 7.55 -9.33
N ASP A 257 -10.69 6.94 -9.12
CA ASP A 257 -11.88 7.65 -8.64
C ASP A 257 -11.62 8.38 -7.32
N LEU A 258 -11.01 7.70 -6.33
CA LEU A 258 -10.66 8.32 -5.05
C LEU A 258 -9.66 9.48 -5.21
N LEU A 259 -8.70 9.38 -6.13
CA LEU A 259 -7.73 10.43 -6.42
C LEU A 259 -8.42 11.66 -7.00
N LEU A 260 -9.31 11.49 -7.98
CA LEU A 260 -10.08 12.58 -8.59
C LEU A 260 -11.05 13.22 -7.58
N ASP A 261 -11.65 12.42 -6.70
CA ASP A 261 -12.48 12.89 -5.60
C ASP A 261 -11.69 13.75 -4.60
N ARG A 262 -10.46 13.35 -4.26
CA ARG A 262 -9.55 14.12 -3.37
C ARG A 262 -9.10 15.44 -3.98
N GLN A 263 -8.86 15.52 -5.29
CA GLN A 263 -8.43 16.76 -5.96
C GLN A 263 -9.41 17.94 -5.78
N ARG A 264 -10.68 17.67 -5.44
CA ARG A 264 -11.69 18.71 -5.17
C ARG A 264 -11.26 19.69 -4.07
N ILE A 265 -10.37 19.31 -3.15
CA ILE A 265 -9.84 20.21 -2.11
C ILE A 265 -9.11 21.44 -2.68
N LEU A 266 -8.57 21.34 -3.90
CA LEU A 266 -7.90 22.46 -4.59
C LEU A 266 -8.89 23.43 -5.24
N THR A 267 -10.19 23.12 -5.20
CA THR A 267 -11.27 23.95 -5.75
C THR A 267 -12.07 24.63 -4.64
N GLY A 268 -12.65 25.79 -4.95
CA GLY A 268 -13.48 26.55 -4.00
C GLY A 268 -12.72 27.53 -3.09
N ALA A 269 -13.49 28.28 -2.28
CA ALA A 269 -12.99 29.41 -1.50
C ALA A 269 -12.06 29.01 -0.34
N SER A 270 -12.24 27.80 0.22
CA SER A 270 -11.46 27.27 1.34
C SER A 270 -10.22 26.47 0.92
N ARG A 271 -9.83 26.50 -0.37
CA ARG A 271 -8.66 25.73 -0.87
C ARG A 271 -7.39 25.99 -0.03
N PRO A 272 -6.58 24.96 0.27
CA PRO A 272 -5.34 25.13 1.00
C PRO A 272 -4.33 25.94 0.17
N THR A 273 -3.31 26.47 0.85
CA THR A 273 -2.08 26.86 0.16
C THR A 273 -1.28 25.60 -0.17
N LEU A 274 -1.00 25.35 -1.44
CA LEU A 274 -0.25 24.18 -1.91
C LEU A 274 1.16 24.61 -2.33
N SER A 275 2.17 24.06 -1.66
CA SER A 275 3.57 24.13 -2.10
C SER A 275 4.05 22.72 -2.37
N THR A 276 4.50 22.46 -3.59
CA THR A 276 5.02 21.15 -3.99
C THR A 276 6.42 21.29 -4.58
N ILE A 277 7.31 20.41 -4.15
CA ILE A 277 8.64 20.22 -4.73
C ILE A 277 8.64 18.81 -5.33
N MET A 278 8.92 18.71 -6.62
CA MET A 278 9.05 17.41 -7.29
C MET A 278 10.49 17.24 -7.72
N ASP A 279 11.02 16.04 -7.54
CA ASP A 279 12.28 15.64 -8.14
C ASP A 279 12.19 15.68 -9.68
N GLU A 280 13.28 16.03 -10.37
CA GLU A 280 13.35 16.07 -11.83
C GLU A 280 12.89 14.76 -12.50
N THR A 281 13.12 13.62 -11.84
CA THR A 281 12.65 12.32 -12.31
C THR A 281 11.12 12.20 -12.40
N CYS A 282 10.35 12.97 -11.62
CA CYS A 282 8.88 13.03 -11.73
C CYS A 282 8.41 13.55 -13.10
N LEU A 283 9.22 14.40 -13.75
CA LEU A 283 8.92 14.94 -15.08
C LEU A 283 9.43 14.01 -16.19
N ARG A 284 10.60 13.39 -15.98
CA ARG A 284 11.31 12.60 -17.02
C ARG A 284 10.94 11.12 -17.07
N ARG A 285 10.34 10.57 -16.02
CA ARG A 285 9.93 9.16 -15.98
C ARG A 285 8.67 8.99 -16.84
N PRO A 286 8.72 8.24 -17.96
CA PRO A 286 7.54 8.05 -18.81
C PRO A 286 6.51 7.18 -18.09
N ILE A 287 5.32 7.74 -17.85
CA ILE A 287 4.13 7.05 -17.33
C ILE A 287 3.04 7.15 -18.40
N GLY A 288 2.56 5.99 -18.87
CA GLY A 288 1.66 5.93 -20.03
C GLY A 288 2.39 6.23 -21.34
N SER A 289 1.67 6.78 -22.31
CA SER A 289 2.22 7.21 -23.60
C SER A 289 2.79 8.64 -23.52
N PRO A 290 3.58 9.11 -24.51
CA PRO A 290 4.02 10.50 -24.59
C PRO A 290 2.84 11.49 -24.50
N LEU A 291 1.69 11.18 -25.12
CA LEU A 291 0.49 12.02 -25.03
C LEU A 291 -0.05 12.17 -23.60
N VAL A 292 0.02 11.12 -22.77
CA VAL A 292 -0.35 11.18 -21.35
C VAL A 292 0.61 12.10 -20.58
N MET A 293 1.92 11.97 -20.83
CA MET A 293 2.93 12.87 -20.23
C MET A 293 2.75 14.33 -20.68
N VAL A 294 2.43 14.59 -21.94
CA VAL A 294 2.16 15.95 -22.45
C VAL A 294 0.95 16.57 -21.75
N ALA A 295 -0.16 15.83 -21.64
CA ALA A 295 -1.35 16.29 -20.91
C ALA A 295 -1.04 16.56 -19.44
N GLN A 296 -0.30 15.66 -18.79
CA GLN A 296 0.11 15.80 -17.39
C GLN A 296 1.04 16.99 -17.15
N LEU A 297 2.02 17.23 -18.02
CA LEU A 297 2.95 18.35 -17.86
C LEU A 297 2.24 19.68 -18.13
N ARG A 298 1.33 19.74 -19.12
CA ARG A 298 0.45 20.90 -19.35
C ARG A 298 -0.44 21.19 -18.12
N ARG A 299 -0.96 20.15 -17.46
CA ARG A 299 -1.69 20.29 -16.20
C ARG A 299 -0.85 20.91 -15.08
N LEU A 300 0.45 20.58 -14.99
CA LEU A 300 1.35 21.23 -14.04
C LEU A 300 1.59 22.72 -14.38
N GLU A 301 1.68 23.08 -15.66
CA GLU A 301 1.76 24.49 -16.07
C GLU A 301 0.52 25.29 -15.63
N GLU A 302 -0.68 24.78 -15.93
CA GLU A 302 -1.95 25.38 -15.48
C GLU A 302 -2.01 25.56 -13.97
N LEU A 303 -1.57 24.55 -13.21
CA LEU A 303 -1.57 24.58 -11.75
C LEU A 303 -0.53 25.56 -11.18
N ALA A 304 0.61 25.74 -11.84
CA ALA A 304 1.67 26.69 -11.43
C ALA A 304 1.21 28.17 -11.51
N GLU A 305 0.27 28.46 -12.40
CA GLU A 305 -0.34 29.78 -12.59
C GLU A 305 -1.49 30.07 -11.60
N GLN A 306 -1.99 29.06 -10.88
CA GLN A 306 -3.10 29.25 -9.92
C GLN A 306 -2.69 30.00 -8.63
N PRO A 307 -3.59 30.83 -8.07
CA PRO A 307 -3.39 31.44 -6.77
C PRO A 307 -3.17 30.39 -5.67
N ARG A 308 -2.28 30.70 -4.73
CA ARG A 308 -1.92 29.80 -3.60
C ARG A 308 -1.30 28.46 -4.01
N THR A 309 -0.94 28.25 -5.28
CA THR A 309 -0.12 27.11 -5.71
C THR A 309 1.33 27.57 -5.94
N THR A 310 2.29 26.76 -5.52
CA THR A 310 3.71 26.88 -5.85
C THR A 310 4.23 25.51 -6.25
N ILE A 311 4.73 25.39 -7.47
CA ILE A 311 5.41 24.21 -7.98
C ILE A 311 6.89 24.58 -8.16
N GLN A 312 7.77 23.77 -7.57
CA GLN A 312 9.23 23.85 -7.75
C GLN A 312 9.77 22.48 -8.16
N ILE A 313 10.88 22.46 -8.90
CA ILE A 313 11.58 21.23 -9.28
C ILE A 313 12.92 21.17 -8.56
N ALA A 314 13.21 20.05 -7.91
CA ALA A 314 14.53 19.71 -7.39
C ALA A 314 15.33 19.05 -8.55
N PRO A 315 16.37 19.70 -9.08
CA PRO A 315 17.12 19.18 -10.23
C PRO A 315 18.07 18.05 -9.82
N ASP A 316 18.35 17.12 -10.75
CA ASP A 316 19.26 15.98 -10.50
C ASP A 316 20.67 16.44 -10.03
N SER A 317 21.06 17.66 -10.39
CA SER A 317 22.33 18.29 -10.02
C SER A 317 22.51 18.54 -8.51
N LEU A 318 21.46 18.43 -7.69
CA LEU A 318 21.60 18.52 -6.23
C LEU A 318 22.38 17.34 -5.63
N GLY A 319 22.29 16.14 -6.22
CA GLY A 319 22.99 14.96 -5.74
C GLY A 319 22.81 14.73 -4.23
N GLN A 320 23.91 14.61 -3.47
CA GLN A 320 23.85 14.43 -2.01
C GLN A 320 23.35 15.66 -1.21
N ALA A 321 23.14 16.81 -1.86
CA ALA A 321 22.58 17.99 -1.19
C ALA A 321 21.05 17.95 -1.07
N ASN A 322 20.36 17.00 -1.74
CA ASN A 322 18.93 16.80 -1.52
C ASN A 322 18.70 16.10 -0.16
N PRO A 323 18.05 16.75 0.83
CA PRO A 323 17.85 16.18 2.16
C PRO A 323 16.67 15.21 2.25
N LEU A 324 15.89 15.03 1.17
CA LEU A 324 14.69 14.18 1.14
C LEU A 324 14.78 13.10 0.05
N ASN A 325 14.69 11.84 0.47
CA ASN A 325 14.74 10.65 -0.38
C ASN A 325 13.43 9.82 -0.37
N HIS A 326 12.45 10.24 0.44
CA HIS A 326 11.14 9.60 0.63
C HIS A 326 10.02 10.62 0.39
N PRO A 327 8.81 10.20 -0.06
CA PRO A 327 7.68 11.10 -0.17
C PRO A 327 7.32 11.68 1.20
N LEU A 328 7.08 12.99 1.25
CA LEU A 328 6.79 13.73 2.47
C LEU A 328 5.66 14.74 2.20
N THR A 329 4.62 14.69 3.02
CA THR A 329 3.58 15.73 3.06
C THR A 329 3.50 16.31 4.47
N LEU A 330 3.70 17.62 4.61
CA LEU A 330 3.47 18.35 5.85
C LEU A 330 2.12 19.08 5.76
N LEU A 331 1.19 18.71 6.64
CA LEU A 331 -0.15 19.24 6.70
C LEU A 331 -0.23 20.29 7.80
N THR A 332 -0.45 21.55 7.44
CA THR A 332 -0.76 22.60 8.41
C THR A 332 -2.26 22.60 8.65
N MET A 333 -2.68 22.26 9.86
CA MET A 333 -4.08 22.20 10.27
C MET A 333 -4.58 23.59 10.74
N PRO A 334 -5.92 23.80 10.84
CA PRO A 334 -6.48 24.91 11.60
C PRO A 334 -5.87 24.99 13.01
N GLY A 335 -5.59 26.19 13.50
CA GLY A 335 -4.81 26.38 14.73
C GLY A 335 -3.29 26.24 14.56
N ARG A 336 -2.78 26.02 13.33
CA ARG A 336 -1.36 25.94 12.97
C ARG A 336 -0.58 24.75 13.56
N VAL A 337 -1.27 23.73 14.06
CA VAL A 337 -0.65 22.42 14.33
C VAL A 337 -0.17 21.85 13.00
N VAL A 338 1.05 21.32 12.94
CA VAL A 338 1.60 20.68 11.75
C VAL A 338 1.67 19.17 11.98
N LEU A 339 1.12 18.41 11.04
CA LEU A 339 1.26 16.94 10.99
C LEU A 339 2.22 16.59 9.85
N GLY A 340 2.94 15.48 10.01
CA GLY A 340 3.78 14.92 8.95
C GLY A 340 3.17 13.65 8.38
N TYR A 341 3.34 13.40 7.09
CA TYR A 341 2.95 12.16 6.46
C TYR A 341 4.05 11.66 5.52
N THR A 342 4.37 10.38 5.59
CA THR A 342 5.33 9.72 4.70
C THR A 342 4.87 8.30 4.38
N GLU A 343 5.33 7.76 3.25
CA GLU A 343 4.93 6.44 2.77
C GLU A 343 6.12 5.48 2.65
N GLY A 344 5.94 4.28 3.19
CA GLY A 344 6.72 3.10 2.85
C GLY A 344 5.93 2.17 1.90
N LEU A 345 6.58 1.13 1.40
CA LEU A 345 6.03 0.23 0.36
C LEU A 345 4.67 -0.41 0.66
N SER A 346 4.27 -0.52 1.94
CA SER A 346 3.04 -1.18 2.37
C SER A 346 2.19 -0.36 3.36
N ARG A 347 2.69 0.81 3.80
CA ARG A 347 2.09 1.59 4.88
C ARG A 347 2.43 3.07 4.76
N GLY A 348 1.43 3.91 4.94
CA GLY A 348 1.57 5.33 5.24
C GLY A 348 1.70 5.57 6.75
N PHE A 349 2.50 6.55 7.11
CA PHE A 349 2.81 6.93 8.49
C PHE A 349 2.41 8.39 8.68
N LEU A 350 1.35 8.62 9.45
CA LEU A 350 0.92 9.95 9.89
C LEU A 350 1.55 10.25 11.25
N GLU A 351 2.54 11.14 11.23
CA GLU A 351 3.28 11.60 12.39
C GLU A 351 2.62 12.81 13.05
N ARG A 352 2.62 12.78 14.38
CA ARG A 352 2.00 13.77 15.28
C ARG A 352 2.99 14.31 16.30
N ASP A 353 4.13 13.65 16.50
CA ASP A 353 5.21 14.17 17.32
C ASP A 353 5.79 15.45 16.72
N GLY A 354 5.62 16.56 17.44
CA GLY A 354 6.03 17.89 16.96
C GLY A 354 7.53 18.02 16.72
N GLU A 355 8.37 17.29 17.47
CA GLU A 355 9.82 17.32 17.30
C GLU A 355 10.24 16.64 15.99
N THR A 356 9.65 15.49 15.69
CA THR A 356 9.89 14.75 14.45
C THR A 356 9.33 15.50 13.23
N VAL A 357 8.13 16.07 13.33
CA VAL A 357 7.55 16.88 12.26
C VAL A 357 8.37 18.17 12.02
N ALA A 358 8.94 18.78 13.07
CA ALA A 358 9.83 19.94 12.93
C ALA A 358 11.08 19.60 12.12
N ARG A 359 11.77 18.48 12.41
CA ARG A 359 12.91 18.01 11.62
C ARG A 359 12.58 17.81 10.14
N TRP A 360 11.40 17.24 9.85
CA TRP A 360 10.95 17.06 8.46
C TRP A 360 10.63 18.40 7.77
N ALA A 361 10.11 19.38 8.51
CA ALA A 361 9.93 20.74 8.02
C ALA A 361 11.27 21.43 7.71
N ASP A 362 12.28 21.27 8.56
CA ASP A 362 13.63 21.82 8.33
C ASP A 362 14.25 21.23 7.05
N SER A 363 14.18 19.90 6.85
CA SER A 363 14.62 19.26 5.60
C SER A 363 13.85 19.74 4.38
N TYR A 364 12.53 19.93 4.48
CA TYR A 364 11.72 20.46 3.38
C TYR A 364 12.08 21.90 3.04
N ASP A 365 12.25 22.76 4.05
CA ASP A 365 12.54 24.17 3.84
C ASP A 365 14.00 24.38 3.36
N GLN A 366 14.94 23.50 3.72
CA GLN A 366 16.27 23.41 3.08
C GLN A 366 16.16 23.04 1.60
N LEU A 367 15.47 21.95 1.26
CA LEU A 367 15.27 21.54 -0.14
C LEU A 367 14.60 22.66 -0.97
N ARG A 368 13.70 23.43 -0.36
CA ARG A 368 13.01 24.54 -1.03
C ARG A 368 13.93 25.68 -1.47
N VAL A 369 15.05 25.90 -0.76
CA VAL A 369 16.08 26.89 -1.12
C VAL A 369 16.93 26.40 -2.29
N GLU A 370 17.29 25.11 -2.29
CA GLU A 370 18.12 24.48 -3.32
C GLU A 370 17.35 24.12 -4.60
N ALA A 371 16.03 23.89 -4.50
CA ALA A 371 15.16 23.64 -5.63
C ALA A 371 15.05 24.86 -6.55
N LEU A 372 14.83 24.61 -7.85
CA LEU A 372 14.68 25.67 -8.85
C LEU A 372 13.61 26.68 -8.45
N SER A 373 13.84 27.95 -8.80
CA SER A 373 12.85 29.01 -8.63
C SER A 373 11.56 28.68 -9.40
N ARG A 374 10.43 29.29 -9.02
CA ARG A 374 9.13 29.07 -9.70
C ARG A 374 9.22 29.27 -11.22
N ALA A 375 9.95 30.29 -11.67
CA ALA A 375 10.12 30.58 -13.09
C ALA A 375 10.98 29.51 -13.79
N ALA A 376 12.13 29.15 -13.21
CA ALA A 376 13.01 28.11 -13.76
C ALA A 376 12.33 26.73 -13.79
N SER A 377 11.55 26.41 -12.76
CA SER A 377 10.73 25.20 -12.67
C SER A 377 9.68 25.15 -13.78
N LEU A 378 8.97 26.25 -14.04
CA LEU A 378 7.98 26.32 -15.12
C LEU A 378 8.64 26.21 -16.51
N SER A 379 9.79 26.87 -16.73
CA SER A 379 10.59 26.70 -17.96
C SER A 379 11.04 25.26 -18.17
N MET A 380 11.39 24.55 -17.09
CA MET A 380 11.80 23.15 -17.14
C MET A 380 10.63 22.21 -17.45
N ILE A 381 9.47 22.41 -16.83
CA ILE A 381 8.24 21.65 -17.14
C ILE A 381 7.87 21.83 -18.62
N ARG A 382 7.90 23.06 -19.14
CA ARG A 382 7.66 23.38 -20.56
C ARG A 382 8.61 22.64 -21.49
N LYS A 383 9.91 22.70 -21.18
CA LYS A 383 10.94 22.00 -21.97
C LYS A 383 10.71 20.49 -21.99
N VAL A 384 10.43 19.86 -20.84
CA VAL A 384 10.19 18.41 -20.80
C VAL A 384 8.88 18.04 -21.51
N ARG A 385 7.85 18.89 -21.47
CA ARG A 385 6.62 18.71 -22.27
C ARG A 385 6.95 18.74 -23.77
N GLU A 386 7.73 19.71 -24.21
CA GLU A 386 8.19 19.82 -25.61
C GLU A 386 9.04 18.60 -26.02
N ASP A 387 9.93 18.10 -25.15
CA ASP A 387 10.69 16.88 -25.39
C ASP A 387 9.74 15.67 -25.63
N TYR A 388 8.60 15.57 -24.91
CA TYR A 388 7.57 14.53 -25.15
C TYR A 388 6.68 14.78 -26.38
N GLU A 389 6.41 16.03 -26.76
CA GLU A 389 5.65 16.36 -27.98
C GLU A 389 6.43 16.01 -29.27
N HIS A 390 7.77 15.98 -29.20
CA HIS A 390 8.65 15.59 -30.29
C HIS A 390 9.21 14.16 -30.16
N ALA A 391 8.73 13.38 -29.18
CA ALA A 391 9.10 11.97 -29.05
C ALA A 391 8.49 11.15 -30.21
N PRO A 392 9.26 10.23 -30.83
CA PRO A 392 8.84 9.46 -32.01
C PRO A 392 7.83 8.34 -31.71
#